data_AF-R7S6H0-F1
#
_entry.id   AF-R7S6H0-F1
#
_cell.length_a   1.000
_cell.length_b   1.000
_cell.length_c   1.000
_cell.angle_alpha   90.00
_cell.angle_beta   90.00
_cell.angle_gamma   90.00
#
_symmetry.space_group_name_H-M   'P 1'
#
loop_
_entity.id
_entity.type
_entity.pdbx_description
1 polymer ?
#
loop_
_entity_poly.entity_id
_entity_poly.type
_entity_poly.pdbx_seq_one_letter_code
_entity_poly.pdbx_strand_id
1 'polypeptide(L)'
;MHSGATNGNGHASDAGALPPLSLSILGVEPLDEFIREVADFIHYQISTRPQDLVGAVEVEAKIGILRDRDTGKRLQLPILTETILAPNAIDMRFEANMSAKQHQHYNELLNKLKTTPTSAHPSSTLAYQHLHLVDTFYAQDGGGRGDKVRVTRDEKTGTVLECVRKIRLADLNIYSPKRAADWRISVNLEVPVPPPLGTSTHSRKKDRMRYSHEEFVIDLTQVTSTAGGNAKTEVLHELELELARPEYLLSTAAKRGDANVSEHDRGAFDELIRAFVNNARILVRNADGGWQ
;
A
#
# COMPACT_ATOMS: atom_id res chain seq x y z
N MET A 1 21.79 -18.46 -80.40
CA MET A 1 22.22 -17.86 -79.11
C MET A 1 20.98 -17.17 -78.52
N HIS A 2 20.04 -17.87 -77.86
CA HIS A 2 19.95 -18.14 -76.41
C HIS A 2 20.49 -16.99 -75.53
N SER A 3 19.87 -16.47 -74.46
CA SER A 3 18.52 -16.50 -73.87
C SER A 3 18.64 -15.79 -72.50
N GLY A 4 17.68 -14.94 -72.11
CA GLY A 4 17.23 -14.67 -70.72
C GLY A 4 18.17 -14.03 -69.68
N ALA A 5 17.68 -13.00 -68.96
CA ALA A 5 17.38 -13.04 -67.51
C ALA A 5 17.20 -11.63 -66.90
N THR A 6 16.26 -11.56 -65.96
CA THR A 6 15.75 -10.42 -65.17
C THR A 6 16.49 -10.21 -63.84
N ASN A 7 16.10 -9.12 -63.15
CA ASN A 7 16.32 -8.76 -61.73
C ASN A 7 17.68 -8.15 -61.40
N GLY A 8 17.81 -7.10 -60.59
CA GLY A 8 16.95 -6.59 -59.52
C GLY A 8 17.82 -6.40 -58.27
N ASN A 9 17.60 -5.31 -57.54
CA ASN A 9 18.01 -4.97 -56.16
C ASN A 9 18.64 -3.57 -56.11
N GLY A 10 18.09 -2.58 -55.42
CA GLY A 10 17.43 -2.69 -54.12
C GLY A 10 18.46 -2.49 -53.02
N HIS A 11 18.97 -1.27 -52.88
CA HIS A 11 19.71 -0.83 -51.70
C HIS A 11 19.05 0.44 -51.13
N ALA A 12 17.81 0.27 -50.67
CA ALA A 12 17.37 0.99 -49.49
C ALA A 12 17.80 0.10 -48.32
N SER A 13 18.96 0.41 -47.74
CA SER A 13 19.43 -0.22 -46.51
C SER A 13 18.44 0.13 -45.40
N ASP A 14 17.68 -0.87 -44.99
CA ASP A 14 16.92 -0.89 -43.76
C ASP A 14 17.88 -0.55 -42.61
N ALA A 15 17.77 0.67 -42.07
CA ALA A 15 18.52 1.09 -40.90
C ALA A 15 17.93 0.36 -39.69
N GLY A 16 18.28 -0.92 -39.57
CA GLY A 16 17.78 -1.81 -38.54
C GLY A 16 18.03 -1.25 -37.15
N ALA A 17 17.02 -1.33 -36.30
CA ALA A 17 17.10 -0.89 -34.92
C ALA A 17 18.32 -1.55 -34.23
N LEU A 18 19.13 -0.73 -33.55
CA LEU A 18 20.25 -1.23 -32.75
C LEU A 18 19.73 -2.19 -31.67
N PRO A 19 20.51 -3.23 -31.32
CA PRO A 19 20.12 -4.16 -30.26
C PRO A 19 19.99 -3.44 -28.91
N PRO A 20 19.16 -3.94 -27.99
CA PRO A 20 19.09 -3.44 -26.62
C PRO A 20 20.46 -3.48 -25.93
N LEU A 21 20.72 -2.50 -25.07
CA LEU A 21 21.92 -2.49 -24.24
C LEU A 21 21.88 -3.62 -23.21
N SER A 22 23.06 -4.12 -22.83
CA SER A 22 23.20 -5.01 -21.67
C SER A 22 22.79 -4.29 -20.38
N LEU A 23 22.22 -5.02 -19.41
CA LEU A 23 21.76 -4.46 -18.14
C LEU A 23 22.88 -3.78 -17.34
N SER A 24 24.08 -4.36 -17.37
CA SER A 24 25.30 -3.81 -16.80
C SER A 24 26.52 -4.47 -17.43
N ILE A 25 27.73 -4.04 -17.02
CA ILE A 25 29.00 -4.69 -17.40
C ILE A 25 29.08 -6.17 -16.99
N LEU A 26 28.25 -6.61 -16.04
CA LEU A 26 28.15 -7.99 -15.57
C LEU A 26 26.92 -8.71 -16.13
N GLY A 27 26.10 -8.05 -16.95
CA GLY A 27 24.86 -8.61 -17.50
C GLY A 27 23.72 -8.75 -16.48
N VAL A 28 23.87 -8.18 -15.28
CA VAL A 28 22.85 -8.22 -14.21
C VAL A 28 22.35 -6.82 -13.86
N GLU A 29 21.07 -6.69 -13.53
CA GLU A 29 20.52 -5.44 -12.99
C GLU A 29 20.96 -5.28 -11.53
N PRO A 30 21.52 -4.13 -11.11
CA PRO A 30 21.85 -3.89 -9.71
C PRO A 30 20.58 -3.85 -8.85
N LEU A 31 20.72 -4.17 -7.58
CA LEU A 31 19.61 -4.13 -6.63
C LEU A 31 19.08 -2.70 -6.47
N ASP A 32 17.76 -2.55 -6.44
CA ASP A 32 17.12 -1.31 -6.01
C ASP A 32 17.18 -1.25 -4.47
N GLU A 33 18.16 -0.50 -3.95
CA GLU A 33 18.37 -0.26 -2.52
C GLU A 33 17.09 0.22 -1.80
N PHE A 34 16.23 0.99 -2.48
CA PHE A 34 14.98 1.44 -1.89
C PHE A 34 14.03 0.26 -1.62
N ILE A 35 13.85 -0.62 -2.62
CA ILE A 35 12.99 -1.79 -2.48
C ILE A 35 13.60 -2.74 -1.45
N ARG A 36 14.93 -2.90 -1.46
CA ARG A 36 15.63 -3.75 -0.51
C ARG A 36 15.43 -3.27 0.93
N GLU A 37 15.59 -1.99 1.19
CA GLU A 37 15.39 -1.38 2.52
C GLU A 37 13.93 -1.56 3.00
N VAL A 38 12.94 -1.37 2.13
CA VAL A 38 11.53 -1.64 2.47
C VAL A 38 11.32 -3.13 2.80
N ALA A 39 11.91 -4.03 2.02
CA ALA A 39 11.80 -5.46 2.25
C ALA A 39 12.47 -5.88 3.56
N ASP A 40 13.65 -5.34 3.86
CA ASP A 40 14.36 -5.57 5.12
C ASP A 40 13.57 -5.03 6.32
N PHE A 41 12.99 -3.84 6.21
CA PHE A 41 12.10 -3.30 7.23
C PHE A 41 10.90 -4.22 7.51
N ILE A 42 10.13 -4.59 6.47
CA ILE A 42 8.92 -5.43 6.65
C ILE A 42 9.30 -6.80 7.20
N HIS A 43 10.36 -7.42 6.67
CA HIS A 43 10.83 -8.73 7.11
C HIS A 43 11.27 -8.72 8.57
N TYR A 44 11.98 -7.67 9.00
CA TYR A 44 12.37 -7.49 10.39
C TYR A 44 11.15 -7.41 11.31
N GLN A 45 10.13 -6.60 10.95
CA GLN A 45 8.91 -6.49 11.77
C GLN A 45 8.13 -7.81 11.85
N ILE A 46 8.04 -8.54 10.72
CA ILE A 46 7.45 -9.88 10.70
C ILE A 46 8.22 -10.81 11.63
N SER A 47 9.54 -10.85 11.53
CA SER A 47 10.40 -11.81 12.25
C SER A 47 10.48 -11.54 13.75
N THR A 48 10.34 -10.27 14.16
CA THR A 48 10.45 -9.83 15.56
C THR A 48 9.10 -9.59 16.24
N ARG A 49 7.98 -9.85 15.55
CA ARG A 49 6.64 -9.71 16.12
C ARG A 49 6.45 -10.59 17.37
N PRO A 50 5.58 -10.21 18.32
CA PRO A 50 5.23 -11.04 19.47
C PRO A 50 4.72 -12.42 19.03
N GLN A 51 5.38 -13.49 19.46
CA GLN A 51 5.05 -14.87 19.06
C GLN A 51 3.98 -15.51 19.96
N ASP A 52 3.76 -14.95 21.14
CA ASP A 52 2.73 -15.35 22.10
C ASP A 52 1.32 -14.88 21.70
N LEU A 53 1.23 -13.93 20.76
CA LEU A 53 -0.02 -13.40 20.25
C LEU A 53 -0.38 -14.06 18.92
N VAL A 54 -1.57 -14.70 18.89
CA VAL A 54 -2.14 -15.24 17.66
C VAL A 54 -2.87 -14.11 16.93
N GLY A 55 -2.25 -13.54 15.90
CA GLY A 55 -2.83 -12.47 15.09
C GLY A 55 -2.34 -12.50 13.65
N ALA A 56 -3.10 -11.86 12.77
CA ALA A 56 -2.73 -11.70 11.37
C ALA A 56 -1.80 -10.49 11.20
N VAL A 57 -0.70 -10.66 10.47
CA VAL A 57 0.14 -9.53 10.08
C VAL A 57 -0.52 -8.78 8.95
N GLU A 58 -0.70 -7.48 9.13
CA GLU A 58 -1.20 -6.57 8.10
C GLU A 58 -0.06 -5.61 7.70
N VAL A 59 0.21 -5.55 6.41
CA VAL A 59 1.15 -4.59 5.81
C VAL A 59 0.36 -3.70 4.86
N GLU A 60 0.36 -2.40 5.15
CA GLU A 60 -0.40 -1.40 4.42
C GLU A 60 0.48 -0.21 4.04
N ALA A 61 0.31 0.34 2.85
CA ALA A 61 0.86 1.61 2.39
C ALA A 61 -0.28 2.62 2.34
N LYS A 62 -0.10 3.73 3.05
CA LYS A 62 -1.08 4.81 3.17
C LYS A 62 -0.59 6.00 2.37
N ILE A 63 -1.47 6.58 1.55
CA ILE A 63 -1.16 7.78 0.77
C ILE A 63 -1.60 9.01 1.56
N GLY A 64 -0.72 9.99 1.70
CA GLY A 64 -0.93 11.10 2.62
C GLY A 64 0.12 12.19 2.50
N ILE A 65 0.28 12.99 3.55
CA ILE A 65 1.28 14.05 3.62
C ILE A 65 2.10 13.95 4.89
N LEU A 66 3.43 14.05 4.74
CA LEU A 66 4.33 14.21 5.87
C LEU A 66 4.40 15.70 6.22
N ARG A 67 3.94 16.05 7.42
CA ARG A 67 3.95 17.43 7.90
C ARG A 67 4.93 17.60 9.03
N ASP A 68 5.70 18.68 8.93
CA ASP A 68 6.48 19.21 10.03
C ASP A 68 5.55 19.54 11.21
N ARG A 69 5.90 19.07 12.42
CA ARG A 69 4.99 19.18 13.58
C ARG A 69 4.83 20.61 14.05
N ASP A 70 5.89 21.41 13.97
CA ASP A 70 5.93 22.79 14.45
C ASP A 70 5.18 23.74 13.51
N THR A 71 5.43 23.62 12.21
CA THR A 71 4.86 24.52 11.20
C THR A 71 3.53 24.04 10.64
N GLY A 72 3.22 22.75 10.75
CA GLY A 72 2.05 22.12 10.14
C GLY A 72 2.07 22.13 8.60
N LYS A 73 3.19 22.52 7.98
CA LYS A 73 3.36 22.49 6.53
C LYS A 73 3.89 21.14 6.09
N ARG A 74 3.66 20.76 4.84
CA ARG A 74 4.34 19.61 4.24
C ARG A 74 5.85 19.76 4.38
N LEU A 75 6.54 18.68 4.75
CA LEU A 75 7.98 18.65 4.93
C LEU A 75 8.70 19.20 3.69
N GLN A 76 9.76 19.97 3.94
CA GLN A 76 10.66 20.45 2.90
C GLN A 76 12.09 20.08 3.29
N LEU A 77 12.59 19.02 2.67
CA LEU A 77 13.93 18.49 2.90
C LEU A 77 14.82 18.76 1.70
N PRO A 78 16.14 18.99 1.88
CA PRO A 78 17.08 19.25 0.79
C PRO A 78 17.43 17.96 0.01
N ILE A 79 16.41 17.24 -0.47
CA ILE A 79 16.51 15.98 -1.21
C ILE A 79 15.64 16.05 -2.46
N LEU A 80 16.13 15.45 -3.55
CA LEU A 80 15.55 15.63 -4.89
C LEU A 80 14.71 14.44 -5.37
N THR A 81 14.72 13.34 -4.63
CA THR A 81 14.11 12.07 -5.04
C THR A 81 13.28 11.49 -3.90
N GLU A 82 12.46 10.50 -4.25
CA GLU A 82 11.78 9.68 -3.25
C GLU A 82 12.80 9.07 -2.30
N THR A 83 12.57 9.21 -1.00
CA THR A 83 13.53 8.83 0.03
C THR A 83 12.80 8.27 1.26
N ILE A 84 13.32 7.15 1.76
CA ILE A 84 12.92 6.57 3.04
C ILE A 84 13.50 7.44 4.16
N LEU A 85 12.63 7.93 5.05
CA LEU A 85 13.06 8.70 6.20
C LEU A 85 13.43 7.75 7.33
N ALA A 86 14.61 7.96 7.91
CA ALA A 86 15.03 7.25 9.11
C ALA A 86 13.97 7.44 10.23
N PRO A 87 13.49 6.36 10.87
CA PRO A 87 12.51 6.45 11.94
C PRO A 87 12.96 7.41 13.04
N ASN A 88 12.05 8.28 13.49
CA ASN A 88 12.27 9.27 14.55
C ASN A 88 13.39 10.32 14.29
N ALA A 89 13.96 10.38 13.09
CA ALA A 89 15.01 11.35 12.78
C ALA A 89 14.50 12.78 12.59
N ILE A 90 13.21 12.95 12.28
CA ILE A 90 12.57 14.23 12.01
C ILE A 90 11.28 14.28 12.84
N ASP A 91 11.04 15.37 13.57
CA ASP A 91 9.76 15.57 14.24
C ASP A 91 8.69 15.96 13.23
N MET A 92 7.83 14.98 12.93
CA MET A 92 6.79 15.12 11.94
C MET A 92 5.55 14.34 12.37
N ARG A 93 4.48 14.55 11.62
CA ARG A 93 3.31 13.68 11.62
C ARG A 93 2.95 13.32 10.20
N PHE A 94 2.36 12.15 10.01
CA PHE A 94 1.77 11.77 8.75
C PHE A 94 0.26 11.94 8.83
N GLU A 95 -0.30 12.60 7.83
CA GLU A 95 -1.73 12.78 7.68
C GLU A 95 -2.22 11.90 6.52
N ALA A 96 -2.83 10.76 6.88
CA ALA A 96 -3.52 9.87 5.96
C ALA A 96 -4.88 10.46 5.62
N ASN A 97 -4.91 11.55 4.85
CA ASN A 97 -6.15 12.19 4.44
C ASN A 97 -5.96 12.90 3.09
N MET A 98 -7.01 12.96 2.31
CA MET A 98 -7.09 13.70 1.05
C MET A 98 -8.37 14.52 0.98
N SER A 99 -8.43 15.44 0.02
CA SER A 99 -9.68 16.16 -0.27
C SER A 99 -10.73 15.24 -0.90
N ALA A 100 -12.01 15.60 -0.77
CA ALA A 100 -13.10 14.88 -1.47
C ALA A 100 -12.90 14.82 -3.00
N LYS A 101 -12.28 15.86 -3.58
CA LYS A 101 -11.96 15.90 -5.01
C LYS A 101 -10.88 14.88 -5.38
N GLN A 102 -9.83 14.76 -4.58
CA GLN A 102 -8.79 13.73 -4.73
C GLN A 102 -9.38 12.33 -4.61
N HIS A 103 -10.25 12.13 -3.63
CA HIS A 103 -10.96 10.86 -3.45
C HIS A 103 -11.81 10.52 -4.69
N GLN A 104 -12.58 11.47 -5.22
CA GLN A 104 -13.31 11.28 -6.46
C GLN A 104 -12.39 10.92 -7.64
N HIS A 105 -11.26 11.63 -7.79
CA HIS A 105 -10.28 11.35 -8.84
C HIS A 105 -9.76 9.91 -8.80
N TYR A 106 -9.36 9.41 -7.62
CA TYR A 106 -8.95 8.01 -7.49
C TYR A 106 -10.08 7.02 -7.75
N ASN A 107 -11.30 7.34 -7.32
CA ASN A 107 -12.46 6.49 -7.59
C ASN A 107 -12.70 6.35 -9.10
N GLU A 108 -12.64 7.44 -9.85
CA GLU A 108 -12.79 7.44 -11.32
C GLU A 108 -11.65 6.66 -11.99
N LEU A 109 -10.41 6.86 -11.54
CA LEU A 109 -9.23 6.16 -12.05
C LEU A 109 -9.34 4.64 -11.86
N LEU A 110 -9.62 4.18 -10.63
CA LEU A 110 -9.69 2.76 -10.30
C LEU A 110 -10.88 2.07 -10.99
N ASN A 111 -12.03 2.73 -11.09
CA ASN A 111 -13.17 2.23 -11.86
C ASN A 111 -12.86 2.11 -13.35
N LYS A 112 -12.08 3.03 -13.93
CA LYS A 112 -11.65 2.94 -15.33
C LYS A 112 -10.70 1.76 -15.57
N LEU A 113 -9.78 1.50 -14.63
CA LEU A 113 -8.88 0.35 -14.72
C LEU A 113 -9.62 -0.99 -14.64
N LYS A 114 -10.72 -1.05 -13.86
CA LYS A 114 -11.61 -2.22 -13.82
C LYS A 114 -12.24 -2.53 -15.18
N THR A 115 -12.64 -1.51 -15.94
CA THR A 115 -13.39 -1.68 -17.21
C THR A 115 -12.51 -1.74 -18.45
N THR A 116 -11.22 -1.38 -18.33
CA THR A 116 -10.29 -1.33 -19.47
C THR A 116 -9.25 -2.44 -19.31
N PRO A 117 -9.36 -3.56 -20.05
CA PRO A 117 -8.30 -4.56 -20.10
C PRO A 117 -7.04 -3.89 -20.67
N THR A 118 -5.95 -3.88 -19.90
CA THR A 118 -4.68 -3.37 -20.43
C THR A 118 -4.02 -4.46 -21.26
N SER A 119 -3.38 -4.09 -22.37
CA SER A 119 -2.58 -5.05 -23.16
C SER A 119 -1.42 -5.66 -22.36
N ALA A 120 -1.01 -5.00 -21.29
CA ALA A 120 0.01 -5.47 -20.36
C ALA A 120 -0.48 -6.58 -19.40
N HIS A 121 -1.77 -6.56 -19.02
CA HIS A 121 -2.37 -7.54 -18.12
C HIS A 121 -3.72 -8.03 -18.66
N PRO A 122 -3.70 -8.86 -19.73
CA PRO A 122 -4.92 -9.31 -20.40
C PRO A 122 -5.80 -10.25 -19.54
N SER A 123 -5.27 -10.81 -18.44
CA SER A 123 -5.95 -11.83 -17.62
C SER A 123 -6.36 -11.39 -16.21
N SER A 124 -5.89 -10.26 -15.69
CA SER A 124 -6.18 -9.81 -14.31
C SER A 124 -6.93 -8.48 -14.30
N THR A 125 -8.26 -8.55 -14.33
CA THR A 125 -9.11 -7.38 -14.08
C THR A 125 -9.19 -7.10 -12.58
N LEU A 126 -9.34 -5.83 -12.20
CA LEU A 126 -9.57 -5.45 -10.80
C LEU A 126 -10.94 -5.97 -10.34
N ALA A 127 -10.94 -6.83 -9.31
CA ALA A 127 -12.16 -7.14 -8.58
C ALA A 127 -12.62 -5.91 -7.79
N TYR A 128 -13.91 -5.76 -7.55
CA TYR A 128 -14.49 -4.60 -6.87
C TYR A 128 -15.56 -5.01 -5.86
N GLN A 129 -15.51 -4.40 -4.69
CA GLN A 129 -16.54 -4.51 -3.66
C GLN A 129 -16.79 -3.13 -3.03
N HIS A 130 -18.06 -2.82 -2.77
CA HIS A 130 -18.45 -1.61 -2.05
C HIS A 130 -18.98 -1.99 -0.69
N LEU A 131 -18.34 -1.51 0.37
CA LEU A 131 -18.60 -1.88 1.76
C LEU A 131 -19.06 -0.65 2.55
N HIS A 132 -20.20 -0.80 3.23
CA HIS A 132 -20.68 0.17 4.21
C HIS A 132 -20.53 -0.43 5.60
N LEU A 133 -19.56 0.07 6.37
CA LEU A 133 -19.13 -0.52 7.62
C LEU A 133 -19.29 0.46 8.78
N VAL A 134 -19.49 -0.07 9.98
CA VAL A 134 -19.46 0.69 11.23
C VAL A 134 -18.39 0.09 12.13
N ASP A 135 -17.38 0.89 12.44
CA ASP A 135 -16.37 0.57 13.43
C ASP A 135 -16.79 1.16 14.79
N THR A 136 -16.83 0.32 15.81
CA THR A 136 -17.07 0.72 17.21
C THR A 136 -15.89 0.32 18.07
N PHE A 137 -15.47 1.21 18.97
CA PHE A 137 -14.24 1.02 19.73
C PHE A 137 -14.52 0.98 21.23
N TYR A 138 -13.91 0.01 21.90
CA TYR A 138 -14.09 -0.24 23.32
C TYR A 138 -12.75 -0.08 24.04
N ALA A 139 -12.76 0.63 25.16
CA ALA A 139 -11.59 0.70 26.03
C ALA A 139 -11.42 -0.65 26.75
N GLN A 140 -10.18 -1.06 26.93
CA GLN A 140 -9.87 -2.25 27.73
C GLN A 140 -9.60 -1.83 29.17
N ASP A 141 -10.20 -2.52 30.14
CA ASP A 141 -9.95 -2.27 31.56
C ASP A 141 -8.48 -2.49 31.90
N GLY A 142 -7.83 -1.47 32.49
CA GLY A 142 -6.41 -1.51 32.86
C GLY A 142 -5.42 -1.36 31.69
N GLY A 143 -5.90 -1.20 30.46
CA GLY A 143 -5.06 -0.94 29.29
C GLY A 143 -4.58 0.51 29.21
N GLY A 144 -3.35 0.71 28.73
CA GLY A 144 -2.81 2.05 28.45
C GLY A 144 -3.58 2.79 27.34
N ARG A 145 -3.29 4.09 27.17
CA ARG A 145 -3.79 4.91 26.03
C ARG A 145 -3.30 4.29 24.71
N GLY A 146 -4.10 3.44 24.10
CA GLY A 146 -3.77 2.78 22.83
C GLY A 146 -4.34 1.37 22.66
N ASP A 147 -4.68 0.70 23.75
CA ASP A 147 -5.23 -0.66 23.71
C ASP A 147 -6.75 -0.60 23.59
N LYS A 148 -7.24 -0.55 22.35
CA LYS A 148 -8.67 -0.50 22.03
C LYS A 148 -9.06 -1.71 21.22
N VAL A 149 -10.21 -2.30 21.57
CA VAL A 149 -10.84 -3.32 20.74
C VAL A 149 -11.73 -2.63 19.72
N ARG A 150 -11.52 -2.95 18.44
CA ARG A 150 -12.38 -2.52 17.33
C ARG A 150 -13.34 -3.65 16.97
N VAL A 151 -14.63 -3.33 16.96
CA VAL A 151 -15.68 -4.19 16.41
C VAL A 151 -16.20 -3.55 15.12
N THR A 152 -16.00 -4.24 14.00
CA THR A 152 -16.48 -3.82 12.68
C THR A 152 -17.76 -4.58 12.34
N ARG A 153 -18.78 -3.84 11.93
CA ARG A 153 -20.09 -4.37 11.54
C ARG A 153 -20.47 -3.93 10.14
N ASP A 154 -21.22 -4.76 9.44
CA ASP A 154 -21.95 -4.34 8.25
C ASP A 154 -23.04 -3.32 8.65
N GLU A 155 -23.07 -2.15 8.02
CA GLU A 155 -23.97 -1.05 8.42
C GLU A 155 -25.44 -1.41 8.26
N LYS A 156 -25.77 -2.21 7.23
CA LYS A 156 -27.15 -2.54 6.88
C LYS A 156 -27.73 -3.64 7.75
N THR A 157 -26.96 -4.69 8.01
CA THR A 157 -27.40 -5.89 8.71
C THR A 157 -27.04 -5.89 10.20
N GLY A 158 -26.07 -5.08 10.61
CA GLY A 158 -25.53 -5.06 11.99
C GLY A 158 -24.66 -6.27 12.33
N THR A 159 -24.43 -7.18 11.37
CA THR A 159 -23.61 -8.39 11.53
C THR A 159 -22.18 -8.02 11.90
N VAL A 160 -21.62 -8.66 12.93
CA VAL A 160 -20.20 -8.51 13.28
C VAL A 160 -19.36 -9.20 12.21
N LEU A 161 -18.51 -8.43 11.53
CA LEU A 161 -17.57 -8.95 10.53
C LEU A 161 -16.21 -9.24 11.17
N GLU A 162 -15.78 -8.38 12.09
CA GLU A 162 -14.48 -8.49 12.72
C GLU A 162 -14.50 -7.92 14.14
N CYS A 163 -13.74 -8.55 15.04
CA CYS A 163 -13.48 -8.06 16.39
C CYS A 163 -12.00 -8.25 16.69
N VAL A 164 -11.23 -7.16 16.61
CA VAL A 164 -9.76 -7.21 16.68
C VAL A 164 -9.19 -6.16 17.61
N ARG A 165 -8.02 -6.49 18.15
CA ARG A 165 -7.11 -5.58 18.82
C ARG A 165 -5.91 -5.37 17.90
N LYS A 166 -5.80 -4.16 17.33
CA LYS A 166 -4.76 -3.80 16.37
C LYS A 166 -3.53 -3.27 17.11
N ILE A 167 -2.40 -3.92 16.92
CA ILE A 167 -1.11 -3.55 17.51
C ILE A 167 -0.21 -3.02 16.40
N ARG A 168 0.19 -1.76 16.50
CA ARG A 168 1.18 -1.17 15.59
C ARG A 168 2.55 -1.76 15.92
N LEU A 169 3.19 -2.44 14.96
CA LEU A 169 4.57 -2.91 15.12
C LEU A 169 5.54 -1.79 14.76
N ALA A 170 5.42 -1.21 13.57
CA ALA A 170 6.23 -0.06 13.16
C ALA A 170 5.64 0.68 11.96
N ASP A 171 6.16 1.88 11.72
CA ASP A 171 5.92 2.71 10.54
C ASP A 171 7.23 3.05 9.83
N LEU A 172 7.19 3.06 8.51
CA LEU A 172 8.26 3.59 7.65
C LEU A 172 7.69 4.70 6.77
N ASN A 173 8.28 5.88 6.87
CA ASN A 173 7.80 7.08 6.17
C ASN A 173 8.61 7.31 4.90
N ILE A 174 7.94 7.57 3.79
CA ILE A 174 8.57 7.82 2.50
C ILE A 174 8.19 9.22 2.01
N TYR A 175 9.18 10.08 1.91
CA TYR A 175 9.04 11.44 1.39
C TYR A 175 9.22 11.47 -0.12
N SER A 176 8.32 12.15 -0.83
CA SER A 176 8.29 12.19 -2.29
C SER A 176 8.30 13.64 -2.82
N PRO A 177 9.48 14.30 -2.91
CA PRO A 177 9.59 15.74 -3.22
C PRO A 177 9.08 16.13 -4.60
N LYS A 178 9.06 15.17 -5.55
CA LYS A 178 8.62 15.38 -6.94
C LYS A 178 7.16 14.98 -7.16
N ARG A 179 6.42 14.67 -6.09
CA ARG A 179 5.04 14.18 -6.14
C ARG A 179 4.15 15.02 -5.23
N ALA A 180 2.85 15.01 -5.51
CA ALA A 180 1.89 15.76 -4.70
C ALA A 180 1.66 15.09 -3.34
N ALA A 181 1.67 13.76 -3.30
CA ALA A 181 1.54 12.98 -2.07
C ALA A 181 2.87 12.39 -1.60
N ASP A 182 2.97 12.16 -0.31
CA ASP A 182 3.92 11.26 0.35
C ASP A 182 3.21 9.96 0.71
N TRP A 183 3.93 9.01 1.32
CA TRP A 183 3.31 7.77 1.75
C TRP A 183 4.00 7.15 2.97
N ARG A 184 3.27 6.30 3.67
CA ARG A 184 3.72 5.58 4.87
C ARG A 184 3.42 4.11 4.74
N ILE A 185 4.40 3.27 4.98
CA ILE A 185 4.19 1.83 5.20
C ILE A 185 3.95 1.62 6.68
N SER A 186 2.86 0.94 7.03
CA SER A 186 2.57 0.52 8.41
C SER A 186 2.56 -1.00 8.45
N VAL A 187 3.20 -1.57 9.47
CA VAL A 187 3.11 -3.00 9.79
C VAL A 187 2.36 -3.14 11.10
N ASN A 188 1.26 -3.89 11.09
CA ASN A 188 0.39 -4.12 12.24
C ASN A 188 0.23 -5.62 12.50
N LEU A 189 -0.14 -5.95 13.74
CA LEU A 189 -0.67 -7.26 14.12
C LEU A 189 -2.14 -7.08 14.54
N GLU A 190 -3.06 -7.71 13.81
CA GLU A 190 -4.48 -7.71 14.14
C GLU A 190 -4.81 -9.00 14.91
N VAL A 191 -4.96 -8.87 16.23
CA VAL A 191 -5.24 -9.99 17.13
C VAL A 191 -6.76 -10.14 17.26
N PRO A 192 -7.36 -11.27 16.84
CA PRO A 192 -8.77 -11.53 17.07
C PRO A 192 -9.05 -11.59 18.57
N VAL A 193 -10.11 -10.91 19.01
CA VAL A 193 -10.53 -10.91 20.41
C VAL A 193 -12.03 -11.17 20.50
N PRO A 194 -12.51 -11.76 21.61
CA PRO A 194 -13.95 -11.88 21.85
C PRO A 194 -14.65 -10.52 21.83
N PRO A 195 -15.95 -10.46 21.46
CA PRO A 195 -16.72 -9.23 21.54
C PRO A 195 -16.62 -8.59 22.94
N PRO A 196 -16.23 -7.31 23.04
CA PRO A 196 -16.05 -6.65 24.33
C PRO A 196 -17.39 -6.42 25.03
N LEU A 197 -17.37 -6.44 26.36
CA LEU A 197 -18.48 -6.00 27.20
C LEU A 197 -18.33 -4.49 27.48
N GLY A 198 -19.45 -3.79 27.65
CA GLY A 198 -19.47 -2.38 28.04
C GLY A 198 -19.84 -1.42 26.91
N THR A 199 -19.62 -0.13 27.16
CA THR A 199 -20.07 0.95 26.28
C THR A 199 -18.97 1.34 25.30
N SER A 200 -19.32 1.53 24.02
CA SER A 200 -18.39 2.04 23.03
C SER A 200 -17.96 3.47 23.38
N THR A 201 -16.67 3.75 23.17
CA THR A 201 -16.07 5.06 23.42
C THR A 201 -16.27 6.02 22.25
N HIS A 202 -16.26 5.48 21.03
CA HIS A 202 -16.51 6.23 19.79
C HIS A 202 -16.91 5.26 18.68
N SER A 203 -17.58 5.80 17.66
CA SER A 203 -17.97 5.08 16.45
C SER A 203 -17.52 5.83 15.21
N ARG A 204 -17.25 5.09 14.15
CA ARG A 204 -16.95 5.64 12.83
C ARG A 204 -17.75 4.88 11.78
N LYS A 205 -18.35 5.61 10.85
CA LYS A 205 -18.92 5.02 9.63
C LYS A 205 -17.87 5.03 8.54
N LYS A 206 -17.76 3.94 7.79
CA LYS A 206 -16.80 3.78 6.69
C LYS A 206 -17.56 3.43 5.43
N ASP A 207 -17.39 4.27 4.42
CA ASP A 207 -17.83 4.01 3.06
C ASP A 207 -16.59 3.64 2.24
N ARG A 208 -16.44 2.36 1.91
CA ARG A 208 -15.19 1.78 1.39
C ARG A 208 -15.40 1.15 0.02
N MET A 209 -14.74 1.71 -0.98
CA MET A 209 -14.58 1.12 -2.30
C MET A 209 -13.29 0.31 -2.32
N ARG A 210 -13.45 -1.02 -2.28
CA ARG A 210 -12.36 -1.99 -2.26
C ARG A 210 -12.11 -2.53 -3.66
N TYR A 211 -10.86 -2.43 -4.11
CA TYR A 211 -10.39 -3.01 -5.36
C TYR A 211 -9.34 -4.09 -5.05
N SER A 212 -9.35 -5.21 -5.77
CA SER A 212 -8.38 -6.28 -5.55
C SER A 212 -7.73 -6.72 -6.87
N HIS A 213 -6.43 -6.89 -6.84
CA HIS A 213 -5.62 -7.33 -7.98
C HIS A 213 -4.45 -8.17 -7.48
N GLU A 214 -4.42 -9.46 -7.84
CA GLU A 214 -3.41 -10.42 -7.39
C GLU A 214 -3.27 -10.43 -5.85
N GLU A 215 -2.07 -10.10 -5.33
CA GLU A 215 -1.75 -10.07 -3.89
C GLU A 215 -2.05 -8.72 -3.23
N PHE A 216 -2.79 -7.84 -3.90
CA PHE A 216 -2.97 -6.45 -3.49
C PHE A 216 -4.44 -6.08 -3.34
N VAL A 217 -4.74 -5.34 -2.29
CA VAL A 217 -6.03 -4.68 -2.06
C VAL A 217 -5.80 -3.18 -2.04
N ILE A 218 -6.60 -2.43 -2.78
CA ILE A 218 -6.62 -0.96 -2.74
C ILE A 218 -7.96 -0.55 -2.15
N ASP A 219 -7.92 0.05 -0.96
CA ASP A 219 -9.10 0.55 -0.27
C ASP A 219 -9.15 2.07 -0.36
N LEU A 220 -10.19 2.58 -1.03
CA LEU A 220 -10.53 4.00 -1.06
C LEU A 220 -11.70 4.21 -0.10
N THR A 221 -11.45 4.87 1.03
CA THR A 221 -12.38 4.90 2.16
C THR A 221 -12.72 6.32 2.60
N GLN A 222 -14.01 6.64 2.68
CA GLN A 222 -14.49 7.81 3.41
C GLN A 222 -14.85 7.40 4.84
N VAL A 223 -14.21 8.03 5.83
CA VAL A 223 -14.45 7.77 7.26
C VAL A 223 -15.19 8.96 7.86
N THR A 224 -16.36 8.72 8.44
CA THR A 224 -17.12 9.72 9.19
C THR A 224 -17.07 9.40 10.67
N SER A 225 -16.37 10.23 11.45
CA SER A 225 -16.21 10.07 12.89
C SER A 225 -17.19 10.96 13.66
N THR A 226 -17.91 10.36 14.61
CA THR A 226 -18.75 11.08 15.57
C THR A 226 -18.19 10.84 16.98
N ALA A 227 -17.59 11.88 17.57
CA ALA A 227 -17.30 11.88 19.00
C ALA A 227 -18.57 12.32 19.75
N GLY A 228 -18.93 11.64 20.85
CA GLY A 228 -20.14 11.98 21.62
C GLY A 228 -20.15 13.43 22.13
N GLY A 229 -21.34 14.05 22.19
CA GLY A 229 -21.55 15.46 22.58
C GLY A 229 -21.73 16.41 21.38
N ASN A 230 -21.65 17.73 21.60
CA ASN A 230 -21.70 18.78 20.55
C ASN A 230 -20.43 18.84 19.66
N ALA A 231 -19.66 17.75 19.58
CA ALA A 231 -18.43 17.71 18.79
C ALA A 231 -18.74 17.71 17.29
N LYS A 232 -17.92 18.43 16.52
CA LYS A 232 -18.07 18.51 15.06
C LYS A 232 -17.78 17.15 14.42
N THR A 233 -18.68 16.69 13.55
CA THR A 233 -18.44 15.53 12.69
C THR A 233 -17.20 15.75 11.84
N GLU A 234 -16.27 14.79 11.89
CA GLU A 234 -15.06 14.80 11.07
C GLU A 234 -15.23 13.80 9.93
N VAL A 235 -14.90 14.23 8.71
CA VAL A 235 -14.91 13.38 7.52
C VAL A 235 -13.48 13.35 6.95
N LEU A 236 -12.94 12.15 6.82
CA LEU A 236 -11.63 11.89 6.23
C LEU A 236 -11.80 11.05 4.98
N HIS A 237 -10.89 11.23 4.02
CA HIS A 237 -10.79 10.43 2.82
C HIS A 237 -9.41 9.78 2.76
N GLU A 238 -9.39 8.45 2.80
CA GLU A 238 -8.19 7.64 2.93
C GLU A 238 -7.99 6.78 1.68
N LEU A 239 -6.73 6.57 1.29
CA LEU A 239 -6.34 5.62 0.25
C LEU A 239 -5.24 4.73 0.79
N GLU A 240 -5.53 3.44 0.84
CA GLU A 240 -4.70 2.41 1.45
C GLU A 240 -4.42 1.33 0.37
N LEU A 241 -3.18 0.85 0.31
CA LEU A 241 -2.76 -0.33 -0.46
C LEU A 241 -2.30 -1.39 0.54
N GLU A 242 -2.88 -2.58 0.51
CA GLU A 242 -2.61 -3.65 1.46
C GLU A 242 -2.13 -4.92 0.76
N LEU A 243 -1.29 -5.70 1.43
CA LEU A 243 -1.00 -7.08 1.03
C LEU A 243 -2.17 -7.99 1.43
N ALA A 244 -2.80 -8.61 0.45
CA ALA A 244 -4.10 -9.27 0.59
C ALA A 244 -4.06 -10.54 1.44
N ARG A 245 -2.95 -11.28 1.42
CA ARG A 245 -2.82 -12.62 2.02
C ARG A 245 -1.70 -12.67 3.06
N PRO A 246 -2.01 -12.44 4.34
CA PRO A 246 -1.04 -12.52 5.43
C PRO A 246 -0.26 -13.84 5.46
N GLU A 247 -0.93 -14.97 5.23
CA GLU A 247 -0.28 -16.29 5.23
C GLU A 247 0.75 -16.45 4.10
N TYR A 248 0.45 -15.91 2.92
CA TYR A 248 1.39 -15.93 1.81
C TYR A 248 2.61 -15.05 2.10
N LEU A 249 2.38 -13.85 2.65
CA LEU A 249 3.44 -12.96 3.10
C LEU A 249 4.35 -13.63 4.15
N LEU A 250 3.78 -14.28 5.17
CA LEU A 250 4.55 -14.99 6.19
C LEU A 250 5.33 -16.17 5.60
N SER A 251 4.72 -16.92 4.68
CA SER A 251 5.36 -18.08 4.04
C SER A 251 6.56 -17.69 3.18
N THR A 252 6.48 -16.57 2.46
CA THR A 252 7.59 -16.06 1.65
C THR A 252 8.67 -15.41 2.52
N ALA A 253 8.28 -14.70 3.58
CA ALA A 253 9.21 -14.13 4.55
C ALA A 253 10.08 -15.20 5.24
N ALA A 254 9.49 -16.35 5.57
CA ALA A 254 10.20 -17.47 6.21
C ALA A 254 11.27 -18.11 5.30
N LYS A 255 11.09 -18.03 3.97
CA LYS A 255 12.00 -18.60 2.96
C LYS A 255 13.01 -17.59 2.42
N ARG A 256 12.86 -16.31 2.76
CA ARG A 256 13.68 -15.22 2.22
C ARG A 256 15.16 -15.46 2.52
N GLY A 257 15.96 -15.57 1.46
CA GLY A 257 17.41 -15.80 1.59
C GLY A 257 17.83 -17.20 2.06
N ASP A 258 16.89 -18.14 2.26
CA ASP A 258 17.21 -19.52 2.61
C ASP A 258 17.87 -20.24 1.42
N ALA A 259 19.08 -20.76 1.63
CA ALA A 259 19.84 -21.49 0.61
C ALA A 259 19.27 -22.89 0.32
N ASN A 260 18.37 -23.40 1.17
CA ASN A 260 17.80 -24.76 1.05
C ASN A 260 16.52 -24.81 0.22
N VAL A 261 15.97 -23.68 -0.21
CA VAL A 261 14.79 -23.60 -1.08
C VAL A 261 15.17 -23.23 -2.51
N SER A 262 14.22 -23.33 -3.44
CA SER A 262 14.44 -22.92 -4.83
C SER A 262 14.79 -21.44 -4.93
N GLU A 263 15.51 -21.03 -5.98
CA GLU A 263 15.85 -19.60 -6.18
C GLU A 263 14.60 -18.72 -6.25
N HIS A 264 13.54 -19.24 -6.88
CA HIS A 264 12.23 -18.59 -6.93
C HIS A 264 11.67 -18.34 -5.53
N ASP A 265 11.63 -19.38 -4.68
CA ASP A 265 11.08 -19.27 -3.33
C ASP A 265 11.95 -18.37 -2.43
N ARG A 266 13.27 -18.41 -2.62
CA ARG A 266 14.25 -17.58 -1.90
C ARG A 266 14.06 -16.08 -2.17
N GLY A 267 13.66 -15.73 -3.40
CA GLY A 267 13.43 -14.35 -3.85
C GLY A 267 11.97 -13.89 -3.82
N ALA A 268 11.01 -14.80 -3.61
CA ALA A 268 9.58 -14.50 -3.71
C ALA A 268 9.11 -13.36 -2.79
N PHE A 269 9.68 -13.23 -1.59
CA PHE A 269 9.37 -12.13 -0.69
C PHE A 269 9.82 -10.78 -1.25
N ASP A 270 11.05 -10.68 -1.74
CA ASP A 270 11.59 -9.43 -2.30
C ASP A 270 10.81 -9.02 -3.56
N GLU A 271 10.39 -9.99 -4.38
CA GLU A 271 9.52 -9.76 -5.54
C GLU A 271 8.11 -9.27 -5.15
N LEU A 272 7.52 -9.82 -4.09
CA LEU A 272 6.24 -9.36 -3.54
C LEU A 272 6.35 -7.90 -3.05
N ILE A 273 7.42 -7.57 -2.32
CA ILE A 273 7.66 -6.20 -1.84
C ILE A 273 7.95 -5.25 -3.01
N ARG A 274 8.69 -5.69 -4.03
CA ARG A 274 8.92 -4.92 -5.26
C ARG A 274 7.60 -4.53 -5.93
N ALA A 275 6.69 -5.48 -6.10
CA ALA A 275 5.36 -5.22 -6.65
C ALA A 275 4.50 -4.30 -5.75
N PHE A 276 4.55 -4.49 -4.43
CA PHE A 276 3.90 -3.61 -3.46
C PHE A 276 4.38 -2.15 -3.58
N VAL A 277 5.69 -1.92 -3.58
CA VAL A 277 6.31 -0.59 -3.73
C VAL A 277 5.95 0.02 -5.08
N ASN A 278 5.95 -0.76 -6.16
CA ASN A 278 5.57 -0.28 -7.48
C ASN A 278 4.11 0.16 -7.53
N ASN A 279 3.19 -0.60 -6.93
CA ASN A 279 1.78 -0.22 -6.84
C ASN A 279 1.59 1.06 -6.02
N ALA A 280 2.28 1.20 -4.87
CA ALA A 280 2.26 2.44 -4.09
C ALA A 280 2.79 3.64 -4.90
N ARG A 281 3.91 3.47 -5.61
CA ARG A 281 4.48 4.48 -6.51
C ARG A 281 3.51 4.88 -7.62
N ILE A 282 2.74 3.94 -8.18
CA ILE A 282 1.70 4.25 -9.17
C ILE A 282 0.61 5.12 -8.56
N LEU A 283 0.12 4.78 -7.36
CA LEU A 283 -0.88 5.60 -6.65
C LEU A 283 -0.34 7.02 -6.41
N VAL A 284 0.84 7.16 -5.80
CA VAL A 284 1.49 8.45 -5.53
C VAL A 284 1.74 9.26 -6.81
N ARG A 285 2.11 8.62 -7.92
CA ARG A 285 2.29 9.27 -9.23
C ARG A 285 1.00 9.83 -9.82
N ASN A 286 -0.13 9.21 -9.49
CA ASN A 286 -1.45 9.63 -9.96
C ASN A 286 -2.16 10.56 -8.96
N ALA A 287 -1.48 10.98 -7.88
CA ALA A 287 -1.95 12.06 -7.04
C ALA A 287 -2.04 13.35 -7.87
N ASP A 288 -3.23 13.95 -7.94
CA ASP A 288 -3.43 15.24 -8.59
C ASP A 288 -2.80 16.40 -7.78
N GLY A 289 -2.79 17.61 -8.34
CA GLY A 289 -2.38 18.80 -7.59
C GLY A 289 -3.41 19.17 -6.51
N GLY A 290 -2.97 19.58 -5.32
CA GLY A 290 -3.87 20.03 -4.24
C GLY A 290 -3.57 19.45 -2.86
N TRP A 291 -2.63 18.52 -2.77
CA TRP A 291 -2.05 18.08 -1.50
C TRP A 291 -1.09 19.18 -0.98
N GLN A 292 -1.59 20.09 -0.15
CA GLN A 292 -0.81 21.16 0.50
C GLN A 292 -0.87 21.03 2.02
#